data_AF-A0A168N6E0-F1
#
_entry.id   AF-A0A168N6E0-F1
#
_cell.length_a   1.000
_cell.length_b   1.000
_cell.length_c   1.000
_cell.angle_alpha   90.00
_cell.angle_beta   90.00
_cell.angle_gamma   90.00
#
_symmetry.space_group_name_H-M   'P 1'
#
loop_
_entity.id
_entity.type
_entity.pdbx_description
1 polymer ?
#
loop_
_entity_poly.entity_id
_entity_poly.type
_entity_poly.pdbx_seq_one_letter_code
_entity_poly.pdbx_strand_id
1 'polypeptide(L)'
;MRIVLKALLLLLSFGVGVTSCSLSINIMAGLEDPEFIVWDPGPGGVLTFYLSIIIIGYSVLMFILNKKNNQRLVMIALYTFLLSLVLTPLIIRYSVDVSNYFKTPSHKTQTAIRKEIQRIIEENDLPYIIDSKESESRTKYEVIRTVILLKKETEGKIQQNEVGLVLRNRLNAELRLVFYDKNQQEYVSVVLNKDKRIVDCDPMEFCK
;
A
#
# COMPACT_ATOMS: atom_id res chain seq x y z
N MET A 1 42.39 -1.75 -11.57
CA MET A 1 41.49 -0.57 -11.53
C MET A 1 40.67 -0.35 -12.80
N ARG A 2 41.27 -0.35 -14.02
CA ARG A 2 40.55 -0.11 -15.30
C ARG A 2 39.39 -1.09 -15.63
N ILE A 3 39.52 -2.36 -15.27
CA ILE A 3 38.49 -3.38 -15.56
C ILE A 3 37.27 -3.22 -14.63
N VAL A 4 37.52 -2.92 -13.35
CA VAL A 4 36.47 -2.66 -12.36
C VAL A 4 35.68 -1.41 -12.71
N LEU A 5 36.36 -0.34 -13.14
CA LEU A 5 35.70 0.90 -13.59
C LEU A 5 34.83 0.68 -14.84
N LYS A 6 35.29 -0.14 -15.79
CA LYS A 6 34.51 -0.49 -16.99
C LYS A 6 33.28 -1.35 -16.66
N ALA A 7 33.42 -2.28 -15.73
CA ALA A 7 32.29 -3.09 -15.25
C ALA A 7 31.28 -2.25 -14.46
N LEU A 8 31.76 -1.32 -13.62
CA LEU A 8 30.93 -0.39 -12.87
C LEU A 8 30.17 0.57 -13.80
N LEU A 9 30.83 1.13 -14.83
CA LEU A 9 30.21 1.97 -15.85
C LEU A 9 29.19 1.20 -16.70
N LEU A 10 29.44 -0.07 -16.99
CA LEU A 10 28.49 -0.94 -17.69
C LEU A 10 27.23 -1.19 -16.84
N LEU A 11 27.42 -1.53 -15.56
CA LEU A 11 26.32 -1.72 -14.60
C LEU A 11 25.52 -0.42 -14.38
N LEU A 12 26.21 0.73 -14.30
CA LEU A 12 25.58 2.04 -14.26
C LEU A 12 24.83 2.35 -15.56
N SER A 13 25.34 1.98 -16.74
CA SER A 13 24.65 2.20 -18.01
C SER A 13 23.42 1.30 -18.19
N PHE A 14 23.44 0.08 -17.64
CA PHE A 14 22.27 -0.81 -17.62
C PHE A 14 21.23 -0.32 -16.62
N GLY A 15 21.65 0.11 -15.42
CA GLY A 15 20.75 0.72 -14.44
C GLY A 15 20.10 2.00 -14.96
N VAL A 16 20.86 2.88 -15.62
CA VAL A 16 20.37 4.14 -16.19
C VAL A 16 19.60 3.93 -17.50
N GLY A 17 19.99 2.95 -18.33
CA GLY A 17 19.31 2.65 -19.59
C GLY A 17 17.95 1.98 -19.41
N VAL A 18 17.79 1.17 -18.36
CA VAL A 18 16.49 0.53 -18.06
C VAL A 18 15.56 1.50 -17.34
N THR A 19 16.08 2.38 -16.47
CA THR A 19 15.26 3.47 -15.90
C THR A 19 14.89 4.50 -16.96
N SER A 20 15.73 4.78 -17.95
CA SER A 20 15.34 5.66 -19.07
C SER A 20 14.31 4.99 -19.98
N CYS A 21 14.38 3.67 -20.19
CA CYS A 21 13.39 2.94 -20.99
C CYS A 21 12.03 2.85 -20.28
N SER A 22 12.00 2.60 -18.97
CA SER A 22 10.75 2.65 -18.19
C SER A 22 10.18 4.07 -18.12
N LEU A 23 11.03 5.10 -18.00
CA LEU A 23 10.60 6.50 -18.07
C LEU A 23 10.05 6.84 -19.47
N SER A 24 10.66 6.31 -20.53
CA SER A 24 10.21 6.50 -21.92
C SER A 24 8.89 5.79 -22.20
N ILE A 25 8.70 4.58 -21.70
CA ILE A 25 7.42 3.85 -21.79
C ILE A 25 6.34 4.55 -20.97
N ASN A 26 6.67 5.08 -19.78
CA ASN A 26 5.75 5.87 -18.98
C ASN A 26 5.38 7.21 -19.65
N ILE A 27 6.32 7.88 -20.32
CA ILE A 27 6.05 9.11 -21.09
C ILE A 27 5.22 8.80 -22.34
N MET A 28 5.50 7.71 -23.05
CA MET A 28 4.73 7.30 -24.23
C MET A 28 3.31 6.85 -23.86
N ALA A 29 3.15 6.09 -22.77
CA ALA A 29 1.84 5.66 -22.29
C ALA A 29 1.01 6.81 -21.70
N GLY A 30 1.65 7.88 -21.21
CA GLY A 30 1.00 9.09 -20.70
C GLY A 30 0.64 10.14 -21.77
N LEU A 31 0.92 9.89 -23.06
CA LEU A 31 0.62 10.81 -24.16
C LEU A 31 -0.75 10.56 -24.82
N GLU A 32 -1.43 9.46 -24.50
CA GLU A 32 -2.73 9.13 -25.09
C GLU A 32 -3.95 9.58 -24.26
N ASP A 33 -3.80 9.93 -22.97
CA ASP A 33 -4.91 10.44 -22.14
C ASP A 33 -4.47 11.61 -21.22
N PRO A 34 -5.29 12.67 -21.07
CA PRO A 34 -4.96 13.86 -20.28
C PRO A 34 -5.04 13.64 -18.76
N GLU A 35 -5.41 12.45 -18.29
CA GLU A 35 -5.34 12.06 -16.88
C GLU A 35 -4.10 11.20 -16.68
N PHE A 36 -3.07 11.79 -16.06
CA PHE A 36 -1.80 11.13 -15.76
C PHE A 36 -2.01 10.00 -14.73
N ILE A 37 -2.56 8.86 -15.16
CA ILE A 37 -2.63 7.65 -14.35
C ILE A 37 -1.23 7.06 -14.33
N VAL A 38 -0.49 7.34 -13.25
CA VAL A 38 0.76 6.63 -12.96
C VAL A 38 0.41 5.15 -12.90
N TRP A 39 0.88 4.38 -13.88
CA TRP A 39 0.71 2.92 -13.90
C TRP A 39 1.27 2.38 -12.59
N ASP A 40 0.40 1.83 -11.73
CA ASP A 40 0.78 1.08 -10.54
C ASP A 40 0.76 -0.41 -10.92
N PRO A 41 1.91 -1.02 -11.29
CA PRO A 41 2.02 -2.44 -11.63
C PRO A 41 1.52 -3.39 -10.54
N GLY A 42 1.23 -2.86 -9.35
CA GLY A 42 1.04 -3.63 -8.15
C GLY A 42 2.29 -4.44 -7.78
N PRO A 43 2.21 -5.23 -6.71
CA PRO A 43 3.35 -6.02 -6.23
C PRO A 43 3.84 -7.04 -7.28
N GLY A 44 2.93 -7.56 -8.10
CA GLY A 44 3.21 -8.56 -9.13
C GLY A 44 4.03 -7.99 -10.29
N GLY A 45 3.63 -6.84 -10.86
CA GLY A 45 4.36 -6.23 -11.98
C GLY A 45 5.75 -5.75 -11.58
N VAL A 46 5.91 -5.22 -10.35
CA VAL A 46 7.22 -4.84 -9.81
C VAL A 46 8.15 -6.06 -9.69
N LEU A 47 7.63 -7.18 -9.20
CA LEU A 47 8.39 -8.43 -9.09
C LEU A 47 8.83 -8.95 -10.48
N THR A 48 7.90 -8.99 -11.45
CA THR A 48 8.19 -9.45 -12.81
C THR A 48 9.24 -8.56 -13.48
N PHE A 49 9.15 -7.24 -13.27
CA PHE A 49 10.14 -6.27 -13.76
C PHE A 49 11.54 -6.52 -13.18
N TYR A 50 11.68 -6.63 -11.85
CA TYR A 50 12.98 -6.90 -11.23
C TYR A 50 13.57 -8.25 -11.65
N LEU A 51 12.74 -9.30 -11.76
CA LEU A 51 13.20 -10.61 -12.24
C LEU A 51 13.69 -10.54 -13.69
N SER A 52 13.03 -9.77 -14.57
CA SER A 52 13.48 -9.60 -15.95
C SER A 52 14.86 -8.92 -16.03
N ILE A 53 15.12 -7.91 -15.20
CA ILE A 53 16.43 -7.24 -15.10
C ILE A 53 17.51 -8.20 -14.64
N ILE A 54 17.21 -9.00 -13.61
CA ILE A 54 18.14 -10.00 -13.07
C ILE A 54 18.48 -11.04 -14.16
N ILE A 55 17.48 -11.57 -14.87
CA ILE A 55 17.66 -12.55 -15.94
C ILE A 55 18.50 -11.99 -17.09
N ILE A 56 18.19 -10.78 -17.56
CA ILE A 56 18.94 -10.13 -18.66
C ILE A 56 20.39 -9.85 -18.22
N GLY A 57 20.59 -9.28 -17.03
CA GLY A 57 21.91 -8.97 -16.50
C GLY A 57 22.80 -10.21 -16.35
N TYR A 58 22.24 -11.29 -15.79
CA TYR A 58 22.97 -12.56 -15.67
C TYR A 58 23.22 -13.24 -17.02
N SER A 59 22.29 -13.15 -17.97
CA SER A 59 22.48 -13.71 -19.32
C SER A 59 23.66 -13.04 -20.05
N VAL A 60 23.76 -11.71 -19.96
CA VAL A 60 24.88 -10.94 -20.53
C VAL A 60 26.20 -11.30 -19.82
N LEU A 61 26.19 -11.38 -18.47
CA LEU A 61 27.36 -11.76 -17.69
C LEU A 61 27.87 -13.15 -18.06
N MET A 62 26.97 -14.13 -18.16
CA MET A 62 27.27 -15.51 -18.55
C MET A 62 27.85 -15.59 -19.96
N PHE A 63 27.28 -14.85 -20.92
CA PHE A 63 27.80 -14.78 -22.28
C PHE A 63 29.25 -14.25 -22.33
N ILE A 64 29.54 -13.17 -21.57
CA ILE A 64 30.88 -12.58 -21.51
C ILE A 64 31.89 -13.55 -20.85
N LEU A 65 31.50 -14.20 -19.76
CA LEU A 65 32.37 -15.12 -19.01
C LEU A 65 32.65 -16.41 -19.80
N ASN A 66 31.65 -16.93 -20.51
CA ASN A 66 31.81 -18.11 -21.36
C ASN A 66 32.76 -17.82 -22.54
N LYS A 67 32.65 -16.63 -23.16
CA LYS A 67 33.58 -16.20 -24.23
C LYS A 67 35.03 -16.11 -23.77
N LYS A 68 35.27 -15.81 -22.48
CA LYS A 68 36.61 -15.78 -21.88
C LYS A 68 37.10 -17.14 -21.41
N ASN A 69 36.34 -18.21 -21.65
CA ASN A 69 36.60 -19.59 -21.26
C ASN A 69 36.93 -19.76 -19.76
N ASN A 70 36.36 -18.90 -18.90
CA ASN A 70 36.63 -18.92 -17.47
C ASN A 70 35.53 -19.69 -16.73
N GLN A 71 35.60 -21.02 -16.82
CA GLN A 71 34.59 -21.95 -16.28
C GLN A 71 34.32 -21.75 -14.78
N ARG A 72 35.35 -21.40 -13.99
CA ARG A 72 35.20 -21.16 -12.55
C ARG A 72 34.30 -19.96 -12.26
N LEU A 73 34.45 -18.86 -13.02
CA LEU A 73 33.60 -17.67 -12.86
C LEU A 73 32.18 -17.90 -13.40
N VAL A 74 32.04 -18.68 -14.48
CA VAL A 74 30.73 -19.09 -15.00
C VAL A 74 29.93 -19.86 -13.94
N MET A 75 30.57 -20.81 -13.25
CA MET A 75 29.92 -21.56 -12.16
C MET A 75 29.51 -20.67 -10.99
N ILE A 76 30.37 -19.74 -10.56
CA ILE A 76 30.03 -18.78 -9.48
C ILE A 76 28.86 -17.88 -9.90
N ALA A 77 28.85 -17.40 -11.14
CA ALA A 77 27.76 -16.59 -11.67
C ALA A 77 26.44 -17.39 -11.70
N LEU A 78 26.46 -18.66 -12.11
CA LEU A 78 25.28 -19.52 -12.09
C LEU A 78 24.75 -19.75 -10.66
N TYR A 79 25.62 -20.04 -9.69
CA TYR A 79 25.20 -20.21 -8.29
C TYR A 79 24.58 -18.93 -7.71
N THR A 80 25.20 -17.78 -7.96
CA THR A 80 24.66 -16.50 -7.48
C THR A 80 23.34 -16.12 -8.16
N PHE A 81 23.16 -16.47 -9.44
CA PHE A 81 21.88 -16.31 -10.15
C PHE A 81 20.77 -17.14 -9.49
N LEU A 82 21.01 -18.43 -9.27
CA LEU A 82 20.04 -19.31 -8.62
C LEU A 82 19.68 -18.81 -7.21
N LEU A 83 20.68 -18.35 -6.46
CA LEU A 83 20.47 -17.75 -5.15
C LEU A 83 19.61 -16.48 -5.25
N SER A 84 19.86 -15.62 -6.24
CA SER A 84 19.10 -14.38 -6.45
C SER A 84 17.64 -14.65 -6.81
N LEU A 85 17.34 -15.70 -7.58
CA LEU A 85 15.97 -16.09 -7.92
C LEU A 85 15.15 -16.49 -6.69
N VAL A 86 15.80 -17.10 -5.68
CA VAL A 86 15.13 -17.48 -4.42
C VAL A 86 15.04 -16.31 -3.45
N LEU A 87 16.11 -15.51 -3.33
CA LEU A 87 16.16 -14.40 -2.36
C LEU A 87 15.31 -13.20 -2.78
N THR A 88 15.24 -12.88 -4.08
CA THR A 88 14.49 -11.71 -4.58
C THR A 88 13.01 -11.70 -4.16
N PRO A 89 12.22 -12.78 -4.35
CA PRO A 89 10.83 -12.79 -3.90
C PRO A 89 10.70 -12.67 -2.37
N LEU A 90 11.64 -13.22 -1.59
CA LEU A 90 11.65 -13.08 -0.13
C LEU A 90 11.91 -11.63 0.30
N ILE A 91 12.89 -10.97 -0.32
CA ILE A 91 13.23 -9.57 -0.04
C ILE A 91 12.05 -8.66 -0.41
N ILE A 92 11.42 -8.89 -1.56
CA ILE A 92 10.26 -8.09 -2.00
C ILE A 92 9.12 -8.24 -1.00
N ARG A 93 8.78 -9.47 -0.59
CA ARG A 93 7.74 -9.69 0.43
C ARG A 93 8.06 -8.99 1.74
N TYR A 94 9.29 -9.12 2.23
CA TYR A 94 9.72 -8.45 3.45
C TYR A 94 9.67 -6.93 3.33
N SER A 95 10.02 -6.37 2.17
CA SER A 95 9.95 -4.93 1.93
C SER A 95 8.51 -4.39 1.98
N VAL A 96 7.54 -5.18 1.50
CA VAL A 96 6.11 -4.85 1.60
C VAL A 96 5.67 -4.88 3.06
N ASP A 97 6.04 -5.90 3.82
CA ASP A 97 5.70 -6.00 5.24
C ASP A 97 6.29 -4.85 6.06
N VAL A 98 7.54 -4.48 5.81
CA VAL A 98 8.20 -3.32 6.44
C VAL A 98 7.51 -2.02 6.05
N SER A 99 7.21 -1.81 4.76
CA SER A 99 6.43 -0.65 4.30
C SER A 99 5.08 -0.58 5.01
N ASN A 100 4.37 -1.71 5.11
CA ASN A 100 3.08 -1.80 5.76
C ASN A 100 3.19 -1.50 7.26
N TYR A 101 4.25 -1.95 7.93
CA TYR A 101 4.51 -1.63 9.33
C TYR A 101 4.65 -0.11 9.55
N PHE A 102 5.36 0.60 8.68
CA PHE A 102 5.52 2.06 8.80
C PHE A 102 4.27 2.85 8.39
N LYS A 103 3.43 2.30 7.51
CA LYS A 103 2.16 2.92 7.09
C LYS A 103 1.06 2.70 8.12
N THR A 104 1.06 1.55 8.81
CA THR A 104 0.02 1.17 9.77
C THR A 104 -0.06 2.17 10.91
N PRO A 105 -1.23 2.78 11.17
CA PRO A 105 -1.40 3.69 12.29
C PRO A 105 -0.97 3.05 13.60
N SER A 106 -0.14 3.76 14.38
CA SER A 106 0.35 3.25 15.66
C SER A 106 -0.80 3.06 16.65
N HIS A 107 -0.65 2.12 17.59
CA HIS A 107 -1.64 1.87 18.65
C HIS A 107 -2.02 3.17 19.42
N LYS A 108 -1.04 4.06 19.66
CA LYS A 108 -1.27 5.36 20.29
C LYS A 108 -2.20 6.24 19.46
N THR A 109 -2.02 6.30 18.14
CA THR A 109 -2.85 7.07 17.22
C THR A 109 -4.27 6.50 17.18
N GLN A 110 -4.41 5.18 17.03
CA GLN A 110 -5.71 4.50 17.05
C GLN A 110 -6.45 4.75 18.36
N THR A 111 -5.74 4.67 19.50
CA THR A 111 -6.32 4.95 20.83
C THR A 111 -6.80 6.40 20.94
N ALA A 112 -6.04 7.37 20.44
CA ALA A 112 -6.41 8.78 20.48
C ALA A 112 -7.66 9.06 19.64
N ILE A 113 -7.73 8.53 18.41
CA ILE A 113 -8.90 8.64 17.53
C ILE A 113 -10.12 7.98 18.18
N ARG A 114 -9.95 6.78 18.74
CA ARG A 114 -11.04 6.07 19.41
C ARG A 114 -11.61 6.87 20.58
N LYS A 115 -10.76 7.46 21.40
CA LYS A 115 -11.19 8.32 22.52
C LYS A 115 -11.97 9.54 22.04
N GLU A 116 -11.55 10.16 20.95
CA GLU A 116 -12.26 11.31 20.40
C GLU A 116 -13.63 10.91 19.82
N ILE A 117 -13.72 9.77 19.12
CA ILE A 117 -15.00 9.23 18.67
C ILE A 117 -15.90 8.86 19.85
N GLN A 118 -15.35 8.23 20.88
CA GLN A 118 -16.09 7.89 22.10
C GLN A 118 -16.66 9.15 22.77
N ARG A 119 -15.87 10.22 22.85
CA ARG A 119 -16.31 11.52 23.36
C ARG A 119 -17.48 12.08 22.55
N ILE A 120 -17.44 11.97 21.22
CA ILE A 120 -18.53 12.45 20.35
C ILE A 120 -19.83 11.68 20.61
N ILE A 121 -19.73 10.36 20.76
CA ILE A 121 -20.87 9.50 21.05
C ILE A 121 -21.51 9.93 22.37
N GLU A 122 -20.70 10.11 23.42
CA GLU A 122 -21.17 10.51 24.74
C GLU A 122 -21.73 11.95 24.76
N GLU A 123 -21.07 12.91 24.11
CA GLU A 123 -21.51 14.31 24.07
C GLU A 123 -22.81 14.54 23.28
N ASN A 124 -23.16 13.62 22.37
CA ASN A 124 -24.33 13.73 21.51
C ASN A 124 -25.38 12.63 21.79
N ASP A 125 -25.22 11.88 22.89
CA ASP A 125 -26.09 10.76 23.27
C ASP A 125 -26.37 9.78 22.10
N LEU A 126 -25.34 9.49 21.29
CA LEU A 126 -25.49 8.63 20.12
C LEU A 126 -25.61 7.15 20.55
N PRO A 127 -26.51 6.37 19.95
CA PRO A 127 -26.77 4.99 20.37
C PRO A 127 -25.75 4.00 19.81
N TYR A 128 -24.45 4.30 19.90
CA TYR A 128 -23.37 3.48 19.33
C TYR A 128 -22.32 3.10 20.35
N ILE A 129 -21.80 1.88 20.22
CA ILE A 129 -20.59 1.42 20.92
C ILE A 129 -19.48 1.15 19.93
N ILE A 130 -18.24 1.44 20.32
CA ILE A 130 -17.08 1.15 19.49
C ILE A 130 -16.65 -0.31 19.69
N ASP A 131 -16.66 -1.10 18.61
CA ASP A 131 -16.03 -2.42 18.63
C ASP A 131 -14.51 -2.28 18.53
N SER A 132 -13.88 -2.11 19.69
CA SER A 132 -12.45 -1.88 19.82
C SER A 132 -11.59 -3.00 19.22
N LYS A 133 -12.02 -4.25 19.37
CA LYS A 133 -11.25 -5.43 18.96
C LYS A 133 -11.29 -5.57 17.44
N GLU A 134 -12.47 -5.46 16.85
CA GLU A 134 -12.62 -5.55 15.40
C GLU A 134 -12.01 -4.32 14.70
N SER A 135 -12.13 -3.13 15.29
CA SER A 135 -11.49 -1.89 14.78
C SER A 135 -9.97 -2.03 14.65
N GLU A 136 -9.32 -2.57 15.68
CA GLU A 136 -7.86 -2.78 15.65
C GLU A 136 -7.48 -3.87 14.64
N SER A 137 -8.25 -4.96 14.57
CA SER A 137 -8.07 -6.03 13.60
C SER A 137 -8.13 -5.48 12.17
N ARG A 138 -9.19 -4.74 11.82
CA ARG A 138 -9.39 -4.14 10.49
C ARG A 138 -8.34 -3.11 10.13
N THR A 139 -7.87 -2.31 11.10
CA THR A 139 -6.78 -1.35 10.88
C THR A 139 -5.49 -2.04 10.43
N LYS A 140 -5.17 -3.22 10.98
CA LYS A 140 -3.99 -4.00 10.56
C LYS A 140 -4.12 -4.53 9.13
N TYR A 141 -5.34 -4.81 8.66
CA TYR A 141 -5.59 -5.26 7.29
C TYR A 141 -5.59 -4.10 6.27
N GLU A 142 -6.13 -2.93 6.62
CA GLU A 142 -6.18 -1.79 5.71
C GLU A 142 -4.85 -1.02 5.62
N VAL A 143 -3.98 -1.14 6.64
CA VAL A 143 -2.57 -0.66 6.66
C VAL A 143 -2.36 0.85 6.54
N ILE A 144 -3.17 1.61 5.81
CA ILE A 144 -2.93 3.05 5.56
C ILE A 144 -3.79 3.97 6.43
N ARG A 145 -4.89 3.45 6.97
CA ARG A 145 -5.90 4.24 7.70
C ARG A 145 -6.37 3.54 8.95
N THR A 146 -6.81 4.33 9.92
CA THR A 146 -7.45 3.79 11.12
C THR A 146 -8.87 3.39 10.77
N VAL A 147 -9.32 2.21 11.19
CA VAL A 147 -10.70 1.76 11.01
C VAL A 147 -11.40 1.79 12.36
N ILE A 148 -12.56 2.43 12.45
CA ILE A 148 -13.40 2.48 13.64
C ILE A 148 -14.78 1.91 13.30
N LEU A 149 -15.14 0.82 13.98
CA LEU A 149 -16.42 0.17 13.86
C LEU A 149 -17.34 0.63 14.98
N LEU A 150 -18.49 1.16 14.59
CA LEU A 150 -19.55 1.69 15.45
C LEU A 150 -20.74 0.75 15.33
N LYS A 151 -21.13 0.10 16.42
CA LYS A 151 -22.28 -0.81 16.47
C LYS A 151 -23.42 -0.15 17.21
N LYS A 152 -24.59 -0.09 16.58
CA LYS A 152 -25.78 0.49 17.21
C LYS A 152 -26.26 -0.40 18.35
N GLU A 153 -26.59 0.20 19.50
CA GLU A 153 -27.13 -0.52 20.66
C GLU A 153 -28.66 -0.67 20.58
N THR A 154 -29.31 0.31 19.96
CA THR A 154 -30.76 0.38 19.84
C THR A 154 -31.25 -0.24 18.54
N GLU A 155 -32.50 -0.70 18.55
CA GLU A 155 -33.16 -1.17 17.33
C GLU A 155 -33.52 -0.01 16.41
N GLY A 156 -33.49 -0.28 15.10
CA GLY A 156 -33.79 0.70 14.06
C GLY A 156 -32.64 0.92 13.10
N LYS A 157 -32.96 1.63 12.01
CA LYS A 157 -32.01 1.92 10.94
C LYS A 157 -30.99 2.97 11.37
N ILE A 158 -29.83 2.95 10.70
CA ILE A 158 -28.83 4.01 10.80
C ILE A 158 -29.45 5.30 10.25
N GLN A 159 -29.37 6.40 10.99
CA GLN A 159 -29.91 7.68 10.53
C GLN A 159 -28.79 8.59 10.00
N GLN A 160 -29.09 9.39 8.97
CA GLN A 160 -28.12 10.28 8.35
C GLN A 160 -27.58 11.36 9.30
N ASN A 161 -28.43 11.88 10.18
CA ASN A 161 -28.03 12.84 11.22
C ASN A 161 -27.01 12.23 12.21
N GLU A 162 -27.16 10.96 12.60
CA GLU A 162 -26.23 10.25 13.48
C GLU A 162 -24.83 10.18 12.85
N VAL A 163 -24.76 9.79 11.58
CA VAL A 163 -23.50 9.74 10.81
C VAL A 163 -22.91 11.15 10.68
N GLY A 164 -23.74 12.14 10.32
CA GLY A 164 -23.32 13.52 10.17
C GLY A 164 -22.73 14.14 11.44
N LEU A 165 -23.23 13.80 12.63
CA LEU A 165 -22.70 14.30 13.90
C LEU A 165 -21.27 13.81 14.15
N VAL A 166 -20.98 12.54 13.84
CA VAL A 166 -19.62 11.99 13.95
C VAL A 166 -18.69 12.62 12.92
N LEU A 167 -19.16 12.82 11.68
CA LEU A 167 -18.35 13.40 10.60
C LEU A 167 -18.03 14.89 10.78
N ARG A 168 -18.90 15.65 11.46
CA ARG A 168 -18.67 17.08 11.72
C ARG A 168 -17.44 17.31 12.58
N ASN A 169 -17.07 16.35 13.43
CA ASN A 169 -15.91 16.51 14.27
C ASN A 169 -14.63 16.22 13.50
N ARG A 170 -13.76 17.23 13.46
CA ARG A 170 -12.66 17.32 12.50
C ARG A 170 -11.44 16.50 12.93
N LEU A 171 -11.50 15.19 12.77
CA LEU A 171 -10.37 14.28 13.05
C LEU A 171 -9.24 14.48 12.05
N ASN A 172 -8.03 14.78 12.54
CA ASN A 172 -6.82 14.96 11.72
C ASN A 172 -6.14 13.60 11.42
N ALA A 173 -6.84 12.67 10.76
CA ALA A 173 -6.28 11.36 10.42
C ALA A 173 -6.97 10.73 9.20
N GLU A 174 -6.26 9.85 8.48
CA GLU A 174 -6.92 8.95 7.54
C GLU A 174 -7.73 7.93 8.32
N LEU A 175 -9.04 7.95 8.09
CA LEU A 175 -10.02 7.26 8.92
C LEU A 175 -11.06 6.59 8.04
N ARG A 176 -11.39 5.34 8.36
CA ARG A 176 -12.59 4.69 7.90
C ARG A 176 -13.53 4.52 9.09
N LEU A 177 -14.69 5.14 9.01
CA LEU A 177 -15.80 4.91 9.93
C LEU A 177 -16.74 3.89 9.31
N VAL A 178 -17.14 2.88 10.08
CA VAL A 178 -18.16 1.92 9.66
C VAL A 178 -19.22 1.84 10.73
N PHE A 179 -20.42 2.28 10.39
CA PHE A 179 -21.60 2.20 11.24
C PHE A 179 -22.36 0.93 10.90
N TYR A 180 -22.71 0.15 11.90
CA TYR A 180 -23.57 -1.03 11.76
C TYR A 180 -24.86 -0.80 12.55
N ASP A 181 -25.97 -1.26 11.99
CA ASP A 181 -27.18 -1.46 12.78
C ASP A 181 -26.96 -2.54 13.85
N LYS A 182 -27.92 -2.67 14.78
CA LYS A 182 -27.81 -3.61 15.91
C LYS A 182 -27.62 -5.06 15.45
N ASN A 183 -28.21 -5.44 14.31
CA ASN A 183 -28.15 -6.80 13.76
C ASN A 183 -27.01 -7.00 12.75
N GLN A 184 -26.23 -5.95 12.43
CA GLN A 184 -25.17 -5.95 11.40
C GLN A 184 -25.67 -6.35 10.00
N GLN A 185 -26.94 -6.10 9.68
CA GLN A 185 -27.53 -6.34 8.37
C GLN A 185 -27.38 -5.13 7.45
N GLU A 186 -27.43 -3.92 8.01
CA GLU A 186 -27.23 -2.66 7.29
C GLU A 186 -25.95 -1.99 7.81
N TYR A 187 -25.20 -1.35 6.90
CA TYR A 187 -24.01 -0.61 7.28
C TYR A 187 -23.85 0.67 6.47
N VAL A 188 -23.15 1.64 7.06
CA VAL A 188 -22.68 2.86 6.39
C VAL A 188 -21.18 2.94 6.58
N SER A 189 -20.42 3.00 5.49
CA SER A 189 -18.98 3.21 5.51
C SER A 189 -18.65 4.60 5.01
N VAL A 190 -17.79 5.32 5.74
CA VAL A 190 -17.30 6.65 5.35
C VAL A 190 -15.78 6.67 5.48
N VAL A 191 -15.10 7.08 4.41
CA VAL A 191 -13.64 7.22 4.36
C VAL A 191 -13.27 8.68 4.31
N LEU A 192 -12.46 9.11 5.27
CA LEU A 192 -11.89 10.45 5.39
C LEU A 192 -10.39 10.42 5.11
N ASN A 193 -9.92 11.40 4.34
CA ASN A 193 -8.47 11.64 4.20
C ASN A 193 -7.93 12.55 5.32
N LYS A 194 -6.61 12.79 5.32
CA LYS A 194 -5.95 13.71 6.26
C LYS A 194 -6.51 15.13 6.26
N ASP A 195 -7.05 15.57 5.11
CA ASP A 195 -7.64 16.89 4.92
C ASP A 195 -9.13 16.96 5.30
N LYS A 196 -9.67 15.89 5.91
CA LYS A 196 -11.07 15.78 6.36
C LYS A 196 -12.08 15.78 5.22
N ARG A 197 -11.65 15.48 4.00
CA ARG A 197 -12.54 15.29 2.88
C ARG A 197 -13.02 13.86 2.87
N ILE A 198 -14.31 13.69 2.65
CA ILE A 198 -14.91 12.39 2.36
C ILE A 198 -14.38 11.97 0.99
N VAL A 199 -13.58 10.90 0.98
CA VAL A 199 -13.01 10.32 -0.24
C VAL A 199 -13.97 9.27 -0.80
N ASP A 200 -14.66 8.56 0.10
CA ASP A 200 -15.57 7.49 -0.24
C ASP A 200 -16.68 7.39 0.81
N CYS A 201 -17.89 7.06 0.38
CA CYS A 201 -19.05 6.91 1.25
C CYS A 201 -20.08 5.95 0.63
N ASP A 202 -20.46 4.94 1.40
CA ASP A 202 -21.39 3.90 0.98
C ASP A 202 -22.36 3.57 2.13
N PRO A 203 -23.69 3.80 1.98
CA PRO A 203 -24.34 4.41 0.81
C PRO A 203 -24.11 5.92 0.71
N MET A 204 -23.96 6.43 -0.52
CA MET A 204 -23.68 7.85 -0.80
C MET A 204 -24.70 8.83 -0.19
N GLU A 205 -25.93 8.38 0.01
CA GLU A 205 -27.05 9.14 0.58
C GLU A 205 -26.71 9.73 1.96
N PHE A 206 -25.89 9.03 2.74
CA PHE A 206 -25.54 9.42 4.10
C PHE A 206 -24.52 10.56 4.17
N CYS A 207 -23.87 10.90 3.05
CA CYS A 207 -22.80 11.89 2.97
C CYS A 207 -23.14 13.11 2.11
N LYS A 208 -24.40 13.28 1.70
CA LYS A 208 -24.90 14.46 0.98
C LYS A 208 -25.21 15.61 1.92
#